data_AF-A0A8T2VTT9-F1
#
_entry.id   AF-A0A8T2VTT9-F1
#
_cell.length_a   1.000
_cell.length_b   1.000
_cell.length_c   1.000
_cell.angle_alpha   90.00
_cell.angle_beta   90.00
_cell.angle_gamma   90.00
#
_symmetry.space_group_name_H-M   'P 1'
#
loop_
_entity.id
_entity.type
_entity.pdbx_description
1 polymer ?
#
loop_
_entity_poly.entity_id
_entity_poly.type
_entity_poly.pdbx_seq_one_letter_code
_entity_poly.pdbx_strand_id
1 'polypeptide(L)'
;MATAITLENQCSDLENILENTSTSYVEPYAFFISWQGVLTLAFAGFPPAILDMKQRIAAQHPELPPESSGSKWPKSSLGCLRDGVTLTVGQFETLNTLCKNLSRELFSAYSNNTTNPSPTAAPSLQIAIDTAAIALYECRSLEKTLCQQVIPFGNGHDKTGPTPEEQQRVKLIVCEADDPEYYKLVAREGNRRAHYTAPALGATLMHPLHPSKSVSRSGAGSPRSHHNVIHMGLQQRGLQEITDRQRLFEAIKRFKTEVESAMPDMYYWFHEKSLHITLRAIIL
;
A
#
# COMPACT_ATOMS: atom_id res chain seq x y z
N MET A 1 -29.29 -7.68 -23.85
CA MET A 1 -29.42 -6.22 -23.61
C MET A 1 -29.56 -5.88 -22.14
N ALA A 2 -30.42 -6.54 -21.35
CA ALA A 2 -30.56 -6.26 -19.91
C ALA A 2 -29.26 -6.44 -19.08
N THR A 3 -28.42 -7.42 -19.42
CA THR A 3 -27.15 -7.70 -18.73
C THR A 3 -26.05 -6.65 -18.96
N ALA A 4 -26.05 -5.99 -20.13
CA ALA A 4 -25.05 -4.96 -20.45
C ALA A 4 -25.35 -3.64 -19.72
N ILE A 5 -26.63 -3.26 -19.64
CA ILE A 5 -27.10 -2.06 -18.93
C ILE A 5 -26.80 -2.15 -17.42
N THR A 6 -26.85 -3.36 -16.85
CA THR A 6 -26.59 -3.57 -15.41
C THR A 6 -25.10 -3.38 -15.07
N LEU A 7 -24.18 -3.82 -15.95
CA LEU A 7 -22.73 -3.66 -15.75
C LEU A 7 -22.25 -2.22 -15.97
N GLU A 8 -22.82 -1.50 -16.92
CA GLU A 8 -22.52 -0.07 -17.14
C GLU A 8 -22.94 0.79 -15.93
N ASN A 9 -24.11 0.52 -15.33
CA ASN A 9 -24.58 1.24 -14.14
C ASN A 9 -23.71 0.94 -12.89
N GLN A 10 -23.28 -0.31 -12.70
CA GLN A 10 -22.42 -0.68 -11.57
C GLN A 10 -21.02 -0.04 -11.64
N CYS A 11 -20.44 0.10 -12.83
CA CYS A 11 -19.15 0.77 -13.00
C CYS A 11 -19.27 2.28 -12.72
N SER A 12 -20.38 2.91 -13.12
CA SER A 12 -20.63 4.32 -12.79
C SER A 12 -20.80 4.55 -11.28
N ASP A 13 -21.36 3.60 -10.54
CA ASP A 13 -21.55 3.74 -9.09
C ASP A 13 -20.22 3.72 -8.32
N LEU A 14 -19.30 2.81 -8.67
CA LEU A 14 -17.97 2.79 -8.06
C LEU A 14 -17.17 4.06 -8.39
N GLU A 15 -17.21 4.52 -9.64
CA GLU A 15 -16.59 5.79 -10.05
C GLU A 15 -17.16 6.95 -9.22
N ASN A 16 -18.48 7.04 -9.09
CA ASN A 16 -19.15 8.06 -8.29
C ASN A 16 -18.69 8.02 -6.82
N ILE A 17 -18.54 6.84 -6.20
CA ILE A 17 -18.04 6.73 -4.81
C ILE A 17 -16.64 7.34 -4.70
N LEU A 18 -15.75 7.01 -5.65
CA LEU A 18 -14.35 7.44 -5.65
C LEU A 18 -14.23 8.95 -5.92
N GLU A 19 -14.94 9.47 -6.90
CA GLU A 19 -14.98 10.91 -7.21
C GLU A 19 -15.54 11.73 -6.03
N ASN A 20 -16.50 11.18 -5.28
CA ASN A 20 -17.04 11.80 -4.07
C ASN A 20 -16.21 11.54 -2.80
N THR A 21 -15.03 10.94 -2.92
CA THR A 21 -14.10 10.79 -1.80
C THR A 21 -13.19 12.01 -1.70
N SER A 22 -12.84 12.43 -0.49
CA SER A 22 -11.90 13.53 -0.26
C SER A 22 -10.46 13.04 -0.38
N THR A 23 -9.58 13.87 -0.94
CA THR A 23 -8.14 13.64 -0.85
C THR A 23 -7.72 13.64 0.61
N SER A 24 -6.95 12.64 1.03
CA SER A 24 -6.49 12.47 2.42
C SER A 24 -5.00 12.11 2.47
N TYR A 25 -4.45 11.91 3.66
CA TYR A 25 -3.01 11.71 3.85
C TYR A 25 -2.71 10.52 4.73
N VAL A 26 -1.66 9.78 4.39
CA VAL A 26 -1.12 8.70 5.22
C VAL A 26 0.33 8.99 5.57
N GLU A 27 0.73 8.56 6.77
CA GLU A 27 2.10 8.67 7.25
C GLU A 27 2.74 7.29 7.29
N PRO A 28 3.92 7.09 6.67
CA PRO A 28 4.68 5.87 6.85
C PRO A 28 5.00 5.65 8.33
N TYR A 29 4.77 4.44 8.79
CA TYR A 29 4.87 4.08 10.20
C TYR A 29 6.03 3.13 10.44
N ALA A 30 6.08 1.97 9.78
CA ALA A 30 7.12 1.00 10.08
C ALA A 30 7.45 0.10 8.88
N PHE A 31 8.73 -0.19 8.71
CA PHE A 31 9.15 -1.42 8.07
C PHE A 31 8.97 -2.57 9.06
N PHE A 32 8.46 -3.71 8.58
CA PHE A 32 8.41 -4.94 9.36
C PHE A 32 8.31 -6.18 8.46
N ILE A 33 8.50 -7.34 9.08
CA ILE A 33 8.36 -8.64 8.43
C ILE A 33 6.95 -9.15 8.70
N SER A 34 6.11 -9.23 7.68
CA SER A 34 4.79 -9.85 7.81
C SER A 34 4.88 -11.37 7.66
N TRP A 35 3.76 -12.07 7.86
CA TRP A 35 3.70 -13.53 7.76
C TRP A 35 4.33 -14.05 6.46
N GLN A 36 4.92 -15.24 6.55
CA GLN A 36 5.62 -15.91 5.44
C GLN A 36 6.80 -15.08 4.88
N GLY A 37 7.38 -14.19 5.69
CA GLY A 37 8.61 -13.48 5.34
C GLY A 37 8.43 -12.40 4.29
N VAL A 38 7.26 -11.77 4.20
CA VAL A 38 7.03 -10.67 3.25
C VAL A 38 7.42 -9.35 3.90
N LEU A 39 8.38 -8.64 3.32
CA LEU A 39 8.81 -7.32 3.78
C LEU A 39 7.75 -6.29 3.41
N THR A 40 7.34 -5.52 4.40
CA THR A 40 6.19 -4.62 4.29
C THR A 40 6.50 -3.26 4.88
N LEU A 41 6.04 -2.21 4.21
CA LEU A 41 5.89 -0.87 4.77
C LEU A 41 4.45 -0.71 5.27
N ALA A 42 4.28 -0.48 6.57
CA ALA A 42 3.04 -0.07 7.20
C ALA A 42 2.89 1.45 7.19
N PHE A 43 1.66 1.94 7.07
CA PHE A 43 1.30 3.33 7.31
C PHE A 43 0.46 3.43 8.58
N ALA A 44 0.43 4.60 9.22
CA ALA A 44 -0.12 4.81 10.57
C ALA A 44 -1.64 4.56 10.73
N GLY A 45 -2.35 4.17 9.67
CA GLY A 45 -3.78 3.89 9.67
C GLY A 45 -4.47 4.52 8.47
N PHE A 46 -5.69 4.09 8.16
CA PHE A 46 -6.47 4.76 7.12
C PHE A 46 -7.09 6.03 7.70
N PRO A 47 -7.02 7.17 7.00
CA PRO A 47 -7.75 8.37 7.41
C PRO A 47 -9.27 8.17 7.24
N PRO A 48 -10.10 8.94 7.97
CA PRO A 48 -11.56 8.77 7.96
C PRO A 48 -12.19 8.76 6.57
N ALA A 49 -11.75 9.64 5.67
CA ALA A 49 -12.25 9.68 4.28
C ALA A 49 -12.09 8.34 3.53
N ILE A 50 -10.99 7.62 3.76
CA ILE A 50 -10.74 6.31 3.12
C ILE A 50 -11.57 5.22 3.76
N LEU A 51 -11.78 5.27 5.08
CA LEU A 51 -12.65 4.32 5.78
C LEU A 51 -14.11 4.49 5.35
N ASP A 52 -14.60 5.73 5.29
CA ASP A 52 -15.93 6.07 4.76
C ASP A 52 -16.10 5.55 3.32
N MET A 53 -15.13 5.82 2.43
CA MET A 53 -15.14 5.28 1.07
C MET A 53 -15.25 3.76 1.06
N LYS A 54 -14.46 3.05 1.88
CA LYS A 54 -14.51 1.58 1.96
C LYS A 54 -15.86 1.07 2.48
N GLN A 55 -16.47 1.77 3.43
CA GLN A 55 -17.80 1.46 3.96
C GLN A 55 -18.89 1.68 2.90
N ARG A 56 -18.84 2.80 2.16
CA ARG A 56 -19.75 3.06 1.03
C ARG A 56 -19.64 2.00 -0.05
N ILE A 57 -18.42 1.57 -0.42
CA ILE A 57 -18.23 0.46 -1.36
C ILE A 57 -18.85 -0.83 -0.82
N ALA A 58 -18.65 -1.16 0.47
CA ALA A 58 -19.22 -2.38 1.05
C ALA A 58 -20.76 -2.36 1.06
N ALA A 59 -21.36 -1.20 1.32
CA ALA A 59 -22.81 -1.05 1.41
C ALA A 59 -23.48 -1.04 0.02
N GLN A 60 -22.85 -0.41 -0.97
CA GLN A 60 -23.41 -0.26 -2.32
C GLN A 60 -23.08 -1.45 -3.24
N HIS A 61 -22.02 -2.20 -2.93
CA HIS A 61 -21.59 -3.37 -3.70
C HIS A 61 -21.47 -4.63 -2.81
N PRO A 62 -22.59 -5.14 -2.26
CA PRO A 62 -22.59 -6.35 -1.43
C PRO A 62 -22.16 -7.63 -2.18
N GLU A 63 -22.15 -7.60 -3.51
CA GLU A 63 -21.66 -8.68 -4.37
C GLU A 63 -20.13 -8.83 -4.35
N LEU A 64 -19.40 -7.80 -3.92
CA LEU A 64 -17.95 -7.88 -3.81
C LEU A 64 -17.55 -8.82 -2.66
N PRO A 65 -16.45 -9.58 -2.80
CA PRO A 65 -15.98 -10.45 -1.75
C PRO A 65 -15.69 -9.66 -0.46
N PRO A 66 -15.84 -10.31 0.71
CA PRO A 66 -15.43 -9.72 1.97
C PRO A 66 -13.97 -9.29 1.93
N GLU A 67 -13.68 -8.17 2.58
CA GLU A 67 -12.33 -7.61 2.60
C GLU A 67 -11.34 -8.57 3.29
N SER A 68 -10.25 -8.89 2.57
CA SER A 68 -9.17 -9.72 3.11
C SER A 68 -8.40 -8.97 4.20
N SER A 69 -7.87 -9.70 5.18
CA SER A 69 -7.10 -9.13 6.30
C SER A 69 -5.97 -8.19 5.86
N GLY A 70 -5.34 -8.50 4.71
CA GLY A 70 -4.24 -7.70 4.16
C GLY A 70 -4.63 -6.34 3.58
N SER A 71 -5.91 -6.09 3.29
CA SER A 71 -6.39 -4.79 2.78
C SER A 71 -7.08 -3.93 3.84
N LYS A 72 -7.37 -4.50 5.01
CA LYS A 72 -8.07 -3.80 6.09
C LYS A 72 -7.29 -2.62 6.67
N TRP A 73 -5.98 -2.55 6.47
CA TRP A 73 -5.10 -1.48 6.99
C TRP A 73 -4.08 -1.10 5.91
N PRO A 74 -3.56 0.15 5.90
CA PRO A 74 -2.74 0.63 4.80
C PRO A 74 -1.32 0.06 4.88
N LYS A 75 -0.93 -0.64 3.81
CA LYS A 75 0.40 -1.23 3.68
C LYS A 75 0.84 -1.29 2.22
N SER A 76 2.15 -1.34 2.01
CA SER A 76 2.76 -1.76 0.75
C SER A 76 3.70 -2.92 1.01
N SER A 77 3.49 -4.04 0.32
CA SER A 77 4.51 -5.10 0.27
C SER A 77 5.66 -4.64 -0.62
N LEU A 78 6.90 -4.82 -0.14
CA LEU A 78 8.13 -4.32 -0.78
C LEU A 78 8.90 -5.45 -1.47
N GLY A 79 8.81 -6.65 -0.91
CA GLY A 79 9.48 -7.84 -1.41
C GLY A 79 9.09 -9.07 -0.62
N CYS A 80 9.44 -10.23 -1.16
CA CYS A 80 9.18 -11.53 -0.55
C CYS A 80 10.44 -12.39 -0.59
N LEU A 81 10.49 -13.43 0.24
CA LEU A 81 11.54 -14.43 0.14
C LEU A 81 11.52 -15.10 -1.25
N ARG A 82 12.70 -15.45 -1.75
CA ARG A 82 12.84 -16.29 -2.95
C ARG A 82 12.27 -17.69 -2.69
N ASP A 83 11.96 -18.39 -3.77
CA ASP A 83 11.46 -19.77 -3.69
C ASP A 83 12.50 -20.69 -3.05
N GLY A 84 12.07 -21.56 -2.14
CA GLY A 84 12.95 -22.45 -1.39
C GLY A 84 13.77 -21.79 -0.29
N VAL A 85 13.61 -20.48 -0.06
CA VAL A 85 14.29 -19.75 1.02
C VAL A 85 13.35 -19.60 2.23
N THR A 86 13.89 -19.89 3.41
CA THR A 86 13.20 -19.71 4.69
C THR A 86 14.18 -19.12 5.70
N LEU A 87 13.73 -18.14 6.47
CA LEU A 87 14.55 -17.48 7.51
C LEU A 87 14.80 -18.44 8.67
N THR A 88 16.04 -18.48 9.15
CA THR A 88 16.35 -19.02 10.49
C THR A 88 15.86 -18.05 11.57
N VAL A 89 15.77 -18.53 12.82
CA VAL A 89 15.41 -17.68 13.97
C VAL A 89 16.36 -16.49 14.10
N GLY A 90 17.67 -16.72 14.04
CA GLY A 90 18.67 -15.64 14.14
C GLY A 90 18.60 -14.65 12.98
N GLN A 91 18.27 -15.11 11.77
CA GLN A 91 18.03 -14.21 10.63
C GLN A 91 16.77 -13.37 10.83
N PHE A 92 15.69 -13.96 11.33
CA PHE A 92 14.47 -13.24 11.68
C PHE A 92 14.75 -12.16 12.74
N GLU A 93 15.45 -12.49 13.82
CA GLU A 93 15.79 -11.55 14.90
C GLU A 93 16.64 -10.37 14.38
N THR A 94 17.64 -10.68 13.55
CA THR A 94 18.50 -9.68 12.90
C THR A 94 17.68 -8.73 12.04
N LEU A 95 16.82 -9.30 11.18
CA LEU A 95 16.00 -8.54 10.25
C LEU A 95 14.90 -7.73 10.96
N ASN A 96 14.31 -8.26 12.04
CA ASN A 96 13.33 -7.56 12.85
C ASN A 96 13.97 -6.37 13.57
N THR A 97 15.19 -6.56 14.11
CA THR A 97 15.97 -5.47 14.72
C THR A 97 16.30 -4.38 13.70
N LEU A 98 16.71 -4.76 12.50
CA LEU A 98 16.96 -3.83 11.38
C LEU A 98 15.70 -3.04 11.03
N CYS A 99 14.55 -3.72 10.88
CA CYS A 99 13.26 -3.09 10.60
C CYS A 99 12.90 -2.02 11.64
N LYS A 100 13.04 -2.33 12.94
CA LYS A 100 12.76 -1.41 14.04
C LYS A 100 13.70 -0.21 14.06
N ASN A 101 15.00 -0.44 13.84
CA ASN A 101 16.00 0.62 13.86
C ASN A 101 15.80 1.61 12.73
N LEU A 102 15.62 1.12 11.49
CA LEU A 102 15.35 2.00 10.35
C LEU A 102 13.99 2.69 10.47
N SER A 103 12.96 2.04 11.00
CA SER A 103 11.66 2.69 11.24
C SER A 103 11.78 3.83 12.24
N ARG A 104 12.53 3.64 13.34
CA ARG A 104 12.81 4.70 14.33
C ARG A 104 13.55 5.87 13.70
N GLU A 105 14.56 5.59 12.90
CA GLU A 105 15.38 6.63 12.27
C GLU A 105 14.61 7.42 11.20
N LEU A 106 13.85 6.73 10.36
CA LEU A 106 13.27 7.30 9.14
C LEU A 106 11.86 7.85 9.34
N PHE A 107 11.10 7.36 10.33
CA PHE A 107 9.69 7.69 10.50
C PHE A 107 9.40 8.27 11.89
N SER A 108 9.02 9.55 11.93
CA SER A 108 8.66 10.26 13.17
C SER A 108 7.49 9.60 13.90
N ALA A 109 6.48 9.14 13.17
CA ALA A 109 5.31 8.44 13.70
C ALA A 109 5.70 7.18 14.49
N TYR A 110 6.76 6.48 14.08
CA TYR A 110 7.31 5.37 14.85
C TYR A 110 8.05 5.86 16.09
N SER A 111 8.99 6.79 15.91
CA SER A 111 9.84 7.32 16.97
C SER A 111 9.04 7.83 18.17
N ASN A 112 7.99 8.61 17.92
CA ASN A 112 7.15 9.20 18.96
C ASN A 112 6.35 8.18 19.77
N ASN A 113 6.18 6.97 19.24
CA ASN A 113 5.41 5.89 19.87
C ASN A 113 6.30 4.85 20.58
N THR A 114 7.62 5.07 20.62
CA THR A 114 8.57 4.21 21.33
C THR A 114 9.01 4.82 22.66
N THR A 115 9.43 3.97 23.61
CA THR A 115 9.86 4.38 24.95
C THR A 115 11.14 5.23 24.98
N ASN A 116 11.88 5.26 23.87
CA ASN A 116 13.11 6.04 23.69
C ASN A 116 12.98 6.89 22.41
N PRO A 117 12.37 8.09 22.47
CA PRO A 117 12.28 8.97 21.31
C PRO A 117 13.67 9.39 20.84
N SER A 118 13.88 9.43 19.52
CA SER A 118 15.14 9.91 18.94
C SER A 118 15.32 11.41 19.24
N PRO A 119 16.50 11.86 19.70
CA PRO A 119 16.79 13.28 19.94
C PRO A 119 16.79 14.11 18.64
N THR A 120 16.87 13.46 17.48
CA THR A 120 16.70 14.06 16.15
C THR A 120 15.52 13.37 15.46
N ALA A 121 14.30 13.81 15.77
CA ALA A 121 13.12 13.31 15.08
C ALA A 121 13.20 13.67 13.58
N ALA A 122 13.03 12.66 12.71
CA ALA A 122 12.87 12.90 11.29
C ALA A 122 11.67 13.85 11.06
N PRO A 123 11.70 14.70 10.02
CA PRO A 123 10.53 15.50 9.66
C PRO A 123 9.33 14.57 9.38
N SER A 124 8.12 14.98 9.77
CA SER A 124 6.92 14.21 9.41
C SER A 124 6.81 14.12 7.89
N LEU A 125 6.56 12.91 7.41
CA LEU A 125 6.43 12.58 6.01
C LEU A 125 5.00 12.12 5.78
N GLN A 126 4.31 12.83 4.88
CA GLN A 126 2.91 12.54 4.55
C GLN A 126 2.81 12.26 3.06
N ILE A 127 1.99 11.29 2.69
CA ILE A 127 1.72 10.93 1.30
C ILE A 127 0.25 11.14 1.03
N ALA A 128 -0.08 11.93 0.01
CA ALA A 128 -1.47 12.11 -0.39
C ALA A 128 -2.04 10.81 -0.97
N ILE A 129 -3.24 10.46 -0.54
CA ILE A 129 -4.12 9.52 -1.24
C ILE A 129 -5.22 10.37 -1.88
N ASP A 130 -5.00 10.70 -3.14
CA ASP A 130 -5.81 11.60 -3.96
C ASP A 130 -6.43 10.93 -5.19
N THR A 131 -6.16 9.63 -5.33
CA THR A 131 -6.57 8.81 -6.46
C THR A 131 -6.76 7.39 -5.99
N ALA A 132 -7.67 6.69 -6.66
CA ALA A 132 -7.75 5.23 -6.62
C ALA A 132 -7.65 4.69 -8.03
N ALA A 133 -6.95 3.58 -8.18
CA ALA A 133 -6.77 2.86 -9.42
C ALA A 133 -7.49 1.52 -9.35
N ILE A 134 -8.41 1.31 -10.27
CA ILE A 134 -8.98 -0.02 -10.55
C ILE A 134 -7.98 -0.72 -11.47
N ALA A 135 -7.25 -1.69 -10.93
CA ALA A 135 -6.20 -2.40 -11.63
C ALA A 135 -6.62 -3.86 -11.91
N LEU A 136 -6.65 -4.23 -13.19
CA LEU A 136 -6.67 -5.63 -13.62
C LEU A 136 -5.22 -6.09 -13.81
N TYR A 137 -4.87 -7.21 -13.18
CA TYR A 137 -3.49 -7.69 -13.15
C TYR A 137 -3.37 -9.15 -13.56
N GLU A 138 -2.16 -9.52 -14.03
CA GLU A 138 -1.79 -10.91 -14.34
C GLU A 138 -0.89 -11.52 -13.26
N CYS A 139 -0.43 -10.74 -12.29
CA CYS A 139 0.36 -11.23 -11.17
C CYS A 139 0.10 -10.42 -9.89
N ARG A 140 0.20 -11.07 -8.73
CA ARG A 140 -0.18 -10.49 -7.43
C ARG A 140 0.72 -9.34 -6.96
N SER A 141 1.93 -9.20 -7.52
CA SER A 141 2.82 -8.05 -7.26
C SER A 141 2.44 -6.79 -8.05
N LEU A 142 1.48 -6.86 -8.98
CA LEU A 142 1.09 -5.77 -9.89
C LEU A 142 2.23 -5.25 -10.77
N GLU A 143 3.28 -6.06 -10.95
CA GLU A 143 4.36 -5.82 -11.91
C GLU A 143 3.89 -6.05 -13.35
N LYS A 144 2.88 -6.91 -13.53
CA LYS A 144 2.16 -7.14 -14.79
C LYS A 144 0.69 -6.74 -14.62
N THR A 145 0.34 -5.58 -15.16
CA THR A 145 -1.02 -5.04 -15.17
C THR A 145 -1.56 -5.08 -16.60
N LEU A 146 -2.78 -5.58 -16.76
CA LEU A 146 -3.49 -5.65 -18.05
C LEU A 146 -4.04 -4.28 -18.42
N CYS A 147 -4.78 -3.69 -17.50
CA CYS A 147 -5.30 -2.34 -17.60
C CYS A 147 -5.40 -1.71 -16.22
N GLN A 148 -5.36 -0.39 -16.20
CA GLN A 148 -5.53 0.40 -14.99
C GLN A 148 -6.35 1.64 -15.34
N GLN A 149 -7.44 1.85 -14.62
CA GLN A 149 -8.21 3.08 -14.67
C GLN A 149 -7.97 3.84 -13.37
N VAL A 150 -7.45 5.06 -13.49
CA VAL A 150 -7.16 5.93 -12.33
C VAL A 150 -8.28 6.96 -12.22
N ILE A 151 -8.89 7.02 -11.04
CA ILE A 151 -10.00 7.90 -10.72
C ILE A 151 -9.53 8.87 -9.63
N PRO A 152 -9.48 10.18 -9.91
CA PRO A 152 -9.13 11.18 -8.91
C PRO A 152 -10.25 11.37 -7.90
N PHE A 153 -9.86 11.66 -6.66
CA PHE A 153 -10.77 12.05 -5.59
C PHE A 153 -11.14 13.53 -5.75
N GLY A 154 -12.44 13.83 -5.80
CA GLY A 154 -12.98 15.13 -6.17
C GLY A 154 -13.65 15.91 -5.02
N ASN A 155 -13.90 15.29 -3.87
CA ASN A 155 -14.68 15.91 -2.79
C ASN A 155 -13.81 16.73 -1.81
N GLY A 156 -12.92 17.55 -2.36
CA GLY A 156 -12.03 18.42 -1.59
C GLY A 156 -10.95 17.67 -0.79
N HIS A 157 -10.62 18.20 0.39
CA HIS A 157 -9.47 17.78 1.20
C HIS A 157 -9.85 17.49 2.63
N ASP A 158 -9.47 16.31 3.10
CA ASP A 158 -9.52 15.92 4.50
C ASP A 158 -8.09 15.82 5.05
N LYS A 159 -7.73 16.77 5.90
CA LYS A 159 -6.42 16.78 6.59
C LYS A 159 -6.43 15.96 7.88
N THR A 160 -7.56 15.35 8.22
CA THR A 160 -7.69 14.51 9.41
C THR A 160 -6.83 13.27 9.23
N GLY A 161 -5.89 13.06 10.15
CA GLY A 161 -5.12 11.82 10.20
C GLY A 161 -5.97 10.63 10.64
N PRO A 162 -5.39 9.42 10.66
CA PRO A 162 -6.06 8.22 11.18
C PRO A 162 -6.49 8.43 12.63
N THR A 163 -7.64 7.87 13.02
CA THR A 163 -8.12 7.96 14.41
C THR A 163 -7.19 7.20 15.37
N PRO A 164 -7.22 7.47 16.68
CA PRO A 164 -6.42 6.71 17.65
C PRO A 164 -6.66 5.21 17.60
N GLU A 165 -7.89 4.76 17.33
CA GLU A 165 -8.24 3.34 17.20
C GLU A 165 -7.56 2.71 15.98
N GLU A 166 -7.51 3.44 14.86
CA GLU A 166 -6.82 3.00 13.65
C GLU A 166 -5.31 2.95 13.82
N GLN A 167 -4.73 3.96 14.48
CA GLN A 167 -3.31 3.97 14.83
C GLN A 167 -2.96 2.80 15.75
N GLN A 168 -3.78 2.55 16.77
CA GLN A 168 -3.59 1.44 17.69
C GLN A 168 -3.73 0.09 16.97
N ARG A 169 -4.66 -0.04 16.02
CA ARG A 169 -4.84 -1.25 15.22
C ARG A 169 -3.60 -1.58 14.40
N VAL A 170 -3.03 -0.60 13.70
CA VAL A 170 -1.77 -0.79 12.95
C VAL A 170 -0.62 -1.13 13.90
N LYS A 171 -0.52 -0.41 15.02
CA LYS A 171 0.52 -0.67 16.02
C LYS A 171 0.49 -2.11 16.52
N LEU A 172 -0.70 -2.63 16.84
CA LEU A 172 -0.86 -4.02 17.28
C LEU A 172 -0.37 -5.01 16.21
N ILE A 173 -0.70 -4.77 14.94
CA ILE A 173 -0.26 -5.62 13.82
C ILE A 173 1.27 -5.62 13.68
N VAL A 174 1.90 -4.44 13.77
CA VAL A 174 3.36 -4.31 13.68
C VAL A 174 4.05 -4.96 14.88
N CYS A 175 3.49 -4.79 16.09
CA CYS A 175 4.00 -5.40 17.32
C CYS A 175 3.79 -6.91 17.41
N GLU A 176 3.00 -7.54 16.53
CA GLU A 176 2.94 -9.01 16.49
C GLU A 176 4.35 -9.61 16.29
N ALA A 177 5.22 -8.93 15.53
CA ALA A 177 6.60 -9.35 15.30
C ALA A 177 7.50 -9.31 16.55
N ASP A 178 7.01 -8.81 17.67
CA ASP A 178 7.72 -8.82 18.97
C ASP A 178 7.46 -10.11 19.75
N ASP A 179 6.44 -10.88 19.39
CA ASP A 179 6.18 -12.18 20.00
C ASP A 179 7.29 -13.17 19.62
N PRO A 180 7.95 -13.86 20.58
CA PRO A 180 8.98 -14.85 20.30
C PRO A 180 8.54 -15.97 19.34
N GLU A 181 7.25 -16.30 19.34
CA GLU A 181 6.65 -17.33 18.52
C GLU A 181 6.26 -16.82 17.13
N TYR A 182 6.29 -15.51 16.88
CA TYR A 182 5.95 -14.92 15.59
C TYR A 182 6.84 -15.43 14.45
N TYR A 183 8.09 -15.80 14.75
CA TYR A 183 8.99 -16.44 13.79
C TYR A 183 8.33 -17.64 13.11
N LYS A 184 7.48 -18.41 13.81
CA LYS A 184 6.78 -19.56 13.25
C LYS A 184 5.79 -19.15 12.15
N LEU A 185 5.23 -17.95 12.20
CA LEU A 185 4.37 -17.40 11.14
C LEU A 185 5.20 -16.91 9.95
N VAL A 186 6.38 -16.34 10.22
CA VAL A 186 7.32 -15.85 9.21
C VAL A 186 7.98 -16.98 8.43
N ALA A 187 8.38 -18.05 9.13
CA ALA A 187 9.07 -19.19 8.53
C ALA A 187 8.14 -20.15 7.77
N ARG A 188 6.80 -19.98 7.88
CA ARG A 188 5.85 -20.77 7.09
C ARG A 188 6.12 -20.63 5.60
N GLU A 189 5.99 -21.74 4.90
CA GLU A 189 5.94 -21.76 3.44
C GLU A 189 4.72 -21.00 2.92
N GLY A 190 4.87 -20.38 1.76
CA GLY A 190 3.86 -19.52 1.13
C GLY A 190 4.39 -18.12 0.82
N ASN A 191 3.66 -17.36 0.02
CA ASN A 191 4.01 -15.98 -0.38
C ASN A 191 5.48 -15.81 -0.80
N ARG A 192 6.07 -16.81 -1.47
CA ARG A 192 7.41 -16.73 -2.07
C ARG A 192 7.33 -16.06 -3.44
N ARG A 193 8.47 -15.83 -4.08
CA ARG A 193 8.54 -15.20 -5.42
C ARG A 193 7.53 -15.77 -6.42
N ALA A 194 7.39 -17.08 -6.51
CA ALA A 194 6.46 -17.71 -7.45
C ALA A 194 5.00 -17.31 -7.17
N HIS A 195 4.58 -17.17 -5.90
CA HIS A 195 3.23 -16.73 -5.55
C HIS A 195 2.88 -15.36 -6.14
N TYR A 196 3.85 -14.44 -6.15
CA TYR A 196 3.67 -13.07 -6.59
C TYR A 196 3.84 -12.85 -8.09
N THR A 197 4.69 -13.65 -8.73
CA THR A 197 5.08 -13.47 -10.14
C THR A 197 4.40 -14.44 -11.11
N ALA A 198 3.86 -15.56 -10.62
CA ALA A 198 3.11 -16.51 -11.44
C ALA A 198 1.78 -15.88 -11.94
N PRO A 199 1.25 -16.37 -13.09
CA PRO A 199 -0.04 -15.94 -13.59
C PRO A 199 -1.16 -16.07 -12.54
N ALA A 200 -1.81 -14.95 -12.26
CA ALA A 200 -2.93 -14.81 -11.35
C ALA A 200 -3.76 -13.62 -11.80
N LEU A 201 -4.84 -13.90 -12.55
CA LEU A 201 -5.78 -12.88 -12.98
C LEU A 201 -6.60 -12.40 -11.78
N GLY A 202 -6.69 -11.10 -11.59
CA GLY A 202 -7.49 -10.52 -10.53
C GLY A 202 -7.71 -9.03 -10.71
N ALA A 203 -8.50 -8.45 -9.81
CA ALA A 203 -8.85 -7.03 -9.81
C ALA A 203 -8.68 -6.43 -8.40
N THR A 204 -8.08 -5.26 -8.31
CA THR A 204 -7.91 -4.57 -7.03
C THR A 204 -8.11 -3.06 -7.17
N LEU A 205 -8.63 -2.46 -6.10
CA LEU A 205 -8.65 -1.02 -5.90
C LEU A 205 -7.40 -0.65 -5.09
N MET A 206 -6.52 0.16 -5.66
CA MET A 206 -5.25 0.51 -5.03
C MET A 206 -4.87 1.97 -5.27
N HIS A 207 -4.06 2.55 -4.39
CA HIS A 207 -3.41 3.83 -4.63
C HIS A 207 -1.93 3.58 -5.00
N PRO A 208 -1.48 3.99 -6.20
CA PRO A 208 -0.08 3.82 -6.58
C PRO A 208 0.82 4.76 -5.77
N LEU A 209 1.93 4.22 -5.22
CA LEU A 209 2.89 5.07 -4.50
C LEU A 209 3.80 5.84 -5.45
N HIS A 210 4.11 5.26 -6.62
CA HIS A 210 4.96 5.90 -7.60
C HIS A 210 4.15 6.88 -8.49
N PRO A 211 4.55 8.16 -8.62
CA PRO A 211 3.79 9.18 -9.36
C PRO A 211 3.55 8.82 -10.84
N SER A 212 4.52 8.16 -11.47
CA SER A 212 4.48 7.85 -12.91
C SER A 212 3.51 6.74 -13.33
N LYS A 213 2.82 6.07 -12.39
CA LYS A 213 1.79 5.07 -12.72
C LYS A 213 0.43 5.67 -13.08
N SER A 214 0.31 7.00 -13.14
CA SER A 214 -0.92 7.71 -13.52
C SER A 214 -1.16 7.81 -15.04
N VAL A 215 -0.36 7.12 -15.86
CA VAL A 215 -0.45 7.25 -17.33
C VAL A 215 -1.56 6.38 -17.91
N SER A 216 -2.58 7.06 -18.42
CA SER A 216 -3.62 6.58 -19.35
C SER A 216 -3.06 5.65 -20.43
N ARG A 217 -3.71 4.50 -20.68
CA ARG A 217 -3.66 3.86 -22.01
C ARG A 217 -5.02 3.97 -22.69
N SER A 218 -4.99 4.76 -23.76
CA SER A 218 -5.91 4.78 -24.87
C SER A 218 -6.20 3.36 -25.38
N GLY A 219 -7.41 2.87 -25.08
CA GLY A 219 -8.07 1.92 -25.96
C GLY A 219 -8.48 2.67 -27.23
N ALA A 220 -7.97 2.24 -28.39
CA ALA A 220 -8.40 2.75 -29.68
C ALA A 220 -9.90 2.49 -29.84
N GLY A 221 -10.74 3.51 -29.62
CA GLY A 221 -12.19 3.39 -29.88
C GLY A 221 -13.13 4.27 -29.04
N SER A 222 -12.68 4.92 -27.96
CA SER A 222 -13.56 5.78 -27.16
C SER A 222 -13.07 7.23 -27.07
N PRO A 223 -13.85 8.25 -27.50
CA PRO A 223 -13.47 9.66 -27.48
C PRO A 223 -13.55 10.31 -26.09
N ARG A 224 -13.37 9.54 -25.01
CA ARG A 224 -13.25 10.10 -23.65
C ARG A 224 -11.80 10.51 -23.40
N SER A 225 -11.49 11.71 -23.90
CA SER A 225 -10.50 12.68 -23.39
C SER A 225 -9.38 12.16 -22.49
N HIS A 226 -8.14 12.29 -22.97
CA HIS A 226 -6.92 12.29 -22.17
C HIS A 226 -6.97 13.39 -21.10
N HIS A 227 -7.59 13.11 -19.96
CA HIS A 227 -7.43 13.96 -18.80
C HIS A 227 -6.05 13.66 -18.23
N ASN A 228 -5.15 14.64 -18.28
CA ASN A 228 -4.03 14.66 -17.36
C ASN A 228 -4.64 14.48 -15.97
N VAL A 229 -4.41 13.34 -15.33
CA VAL A 229 -4.91 13.11 -13.97
C VAL A 229 -4.19 14.14 -13.10
N ILE A 230 -4.91 15.19 -12.75
CA ILE A 230 -4.45 16.21 -11.85
C ILE A 230 -4.44 15.56 -10.47
N HIS A 231 -3.26 15.21 -9.99
CA HIS A 231 -3.06 14.75 -8.62
C HIS A 231 -3.37 15.91 -7.68
N MET A 232 -4.52 15.86 -7.02
CA MET A 232 -4.96 16.89 -6.08
C MET A 232 -3.94 17.07 -4.95
N GLY A 233 -3.24 16.01 -4.53
CA GLY A 233 -2.14 16.10 -3.58
C GLY A 233 -1.00 17.00 -4.08
N LEU A 234 -0.62 16.85 -5.35
CA LEU A 234 0.37 17.73 -5.99
C LEU A 234 -0.14 19.16 -6.12
N GLN A 235 -1.43 19.38 -6.40
CA GLN A 235 -1.98 20.75 -6.44
C GLN A 235 -1.95 21.43 -5.08
N GLN A 236 -2.29 20.71 -4.01
CA GLN A 236 -2.40 21.29 -2.67
C GLN A 236 -1.07 21.46 -1.96
N ARG A 237 -0.22 20.43 -2.03
CA ARG A 237 1.06 20.40 -1.30
C ARG A 237 2.24 20.78 -2.19
N GLY A 238 2.03 20.88 -3.51
CA GLY A 238 3.03 21.34 -4.45
C GLY A 238 4.34 20.55 -4.34
N LEU A 239 5.44 21.29 -4.17
CA LEU A 239 6.77 20.74 -4.03
C LEU A 239 6.93 19.84 -2.79
N GLN A 240 6.14 20.05 -1.74
CA GLN A 240 6.24 19.24 -0.52
C GLN A 240 5.78 17.80 -0.76
N GLU A 241 4.72 17.57 -1.54
CA GLU A 241 4.27 16.20 -1.89
C GLU A 241 5.34 15.47 -2.72
N ILE A 242 5.96 16.18 -3.67
CA ILE A 242 7.07 15.62 -4.48
C ILE A 242 8.23 15.24 -3.57
N THR A 243 8.60 16.15 -2.66
CA THR A 243 9.70 15.95 -1.70
C THR A 243 9.43 14.78 -0.77
N ASP A 244 8.21 14.67 -0.22
CA ASP A 244 7.83 13.58 0.68
C ASP A 244 7.82 12.23 -0.04
N ARG A 245 7.32 12.17 -1.28
CA ARG A 245 7.42 10.94 -2.09
C ARG A 245 8.87 10.57 -2.39
N GLN A 246 9.71 11.53 -2.75
CA GLN A 246 11.14 11.27 -2.96
C GLN A 246 11.80 10.70 -1.71
N ARG A 247 11.57 11.32 -0.54
CA ARG A 247 12.06 10.84 0.75
C ARG A 247 11.53 9.45 1.10
N LEU A 248 10.27 9.13 0.76
CA LEU A 248 9.73 7.79 0.95
C LEU A 248 10.49 6.75 0.12
N PHE A 249 10.73 7.02 -1.16
CA PHE A 249 11.47 6.10 -2.02
C PHE A 249 12.94 6.01 -1.64
N GLU A 250 13.56 7.08 -1.17
CA GLU A 250 14.90 7.04 -0.57
C GLU A 250 14.95 6.15 0.68
N ALA A 251 13.95 6.25 1.56
CA ALA A 251 13.81 5.38 2.73
C ALA A 251 13.64 3.91 2.33
N ILE A 252 12.79 3.61 1.34
CA ILE A 252 12.61 2.24 0.80
C ILE A 252 13.90 1.72 0.18
N LYS A 253 14.62 2.54 -0.59
CA LYS A 253 15.89 2.17 -1.20
C LYS A 253 16.95 1.88 -0.14
N ARG A 254 17.05 2.71 0.89
CA ARG A 254 17.95 2.48 2.02
C ARG A 254 17.59 1.18 2.73
N PHE A 255 16.32 0.97 3.06
CA PHE A 255 15.86 -0.28 3.66
C PHE A 255 16.26 -1.50 2.84
N LYS A 256 16.04 -1.47 1.52
CA LYS A 256 16.46 -2.53 0.61
C LYS A 256 17.97 -2.78 0.65
N THR A 257 18.79 -1.74 0.60
CA THR A 257 20.26 -1.88 0.68
C THR A 257 20.71 -2.53 1.98
N GLU A 258 20.16 -2.09 3.12
CA GLU A 258 20.52 -2.64 4.43
C GLU A 258 20.08 -4.11 4.57
N VAL A 259 18.89 -4.45 4.05
CA VAL A 259 18.41 -5.84 4.03
C VAL A 259 19.28 -6.72 3.13
N GLU A 260 19.62 -6.29 1.92
CA GLU A 260 20.51 -7.06 1.03
C GLU A 260 21.92 -7.22 1.61
N SER A 261 22.42 -6.22 2.34
CA SER A 261 23.69 -6.33 3.06
C SER A 261 23.62 -7.39 4.17
N ALA A 262 22.54 -7.42 4.95
CA ALA A 262 22.37 -8.34 6.06
C ALA A 262 21.94 -9.77 5.63
N MET A 263 21.20 -9.87 4.52
CA MET A 263 20.52 -11.08 4.04
C MET A 263 20.73 -11.23 2.51
N PRO A 264 21.98 -11.38 2.05
CA PRO A 264 22.29 -11.35 0.62
C PRO A 264 21.53 -12.43 -0.14
N ASP A 265 20.93 -12.03 -1.27
CA ASP A 265 20.21 -12.90 -2.20
C ASP A 265 18.98 -13.62 -1.63
N MET A 266 18.52 -13.31 -0.41
CA MET A 266 17.35 -13.99 0.19
C MET A 266 16.02 -13.48 -0.38
N TYR A 267 15.97 -12.21 -0.81
CA TYR A 267 14.73 -11.54 -1.18
C TYR A 267 14.59 -11.30 -2.68
N TYR A 268 13.35 -11.35 -3.13
CA TYR A 268 12.89 -10.79 -4.40
C TYR A 268 12.16 -9.49 -4.11
N TRP A 269 12.72 -8.38 -4.58
CA TRP A 269 12.13 -7.05 -4.42
C TRP A 269 11.15 -6.76 -5.55
N PHE A 270 9.97 -6.26 -5.20
CA PHE A 270 9.01 -5.82 -6.20
C PHE A 270 9.49 -4.53 -6.87
N HIS A 271 9.18 -4.38 -8.15
CA HIS A 271 9.54 -3.19 -8.90
C HIS A 271 8.93 -1.92 -8.26
N GLU A 272 9.70 -0.82 -8.15
CA GLU A 272 9.24 0.42 -7.49
C GLU A 272 7.91 0.96 -8.05
N LYS A 273 7.79 0.94 -9.37
CA LYS A 273 6.53 1.28 -10.06
C LYS A 273 5.34 0.43 -9.61
N SER A 274 5.51 -0.82 -9.16
CA SER A 274 4.39 -1.66 -8.72
C SER A 274 3.97 -1.46 -7.26
N LEU A 275 4.73 -0.70 -6.48
CA LEU A 275 4.40 -0.40 -5.09
C LEU A 275 3.11 0.43 -4.99
N HIS A 276 2.22 0.01 -4.08
CA HIS A 276 0.88 0.56 -3.93
C HIS A 276 0.35 0.30 -2.52
N ILE A 277 -0.65 1.09 -2.13
CA ILE A 277 -1.51 0.80 -0.99
C ILE A 277 -2.76 0.12 -1.53
N THR A 278 -3.04 -1.11 -1.10
CA THR A 278 -4.33 -1.73 -1.44
C THR A 278 -5.42 -1.02 -0.65
N LEU A 279 -6.38 -0.41 -1.35
CA LEU A 279 -7.55 0.21 -0.74
C LEU A 279 -8.64 -0.84 -0.50
N ARG A 280 -8.85 -1.74 -1.46
CA ARG A 280 -9.79 -2.86 -1.37
C ARG A 280 -9.54 -3.90 -2.48
N ALA A 281 -9.58 -5.20 -2.16
CA ALA A 281 -9.62 -6.24 -3.19
C ALA A 281 -11.01 -6.27 -3.87
N ILE A 282 -11.06 -6.39 -5.21
CA ILE A 282 -12.31 -6.45 -5.98
C ILE A 282 -12.59 -7.89 -6.43
N ILE A 283 -11.57 -8.57 -6.98
CA ILE A 283 -11.62 -9.97 -7.41
C ILE A 283 -10.29 -10.63 -7.07
N LEU A 284 -10.34 -11.83 -6.49
CA LEU A 284 -9.17 -12.67 -6.18
C LEU A 284 -8.97 -13.77 -7.22
#